data_AF-A0A6G1R3K5-F1
#
_entry.id   AF-A0A6G1R3K5-F1
#
_cell.length_a   1.000
_cell.length_b   1.000
_cell.length_c   1.000
_cell.angle_alpha   90.00
_cell.angle_beta   90.00
_cell.angle_gamma   90.00
#
_symmetry.space_group_name_H-M   'P 1'
#
loop_
_entity.id
_entity.type
_entity.pdbx_description
1 polymer ?
#
loop_
_entity_poly.entity_id
_entity_poly.type
_entity_poly.pdbx_seq_one_letter_code
_entity_poly.pdbx_strand_id
1 'polypeptide(L)'
;WVRKARWMNSGFPGLPEELSRERNPVDKVSVLQQQTLTLTEEVKSQKELVKLLHRALEAAQQEKRVSSMYLTAAEDKDRLELVRHKVRQIADLTSRLEALEQEKKELEQMLTLKDSHIQELKEHVQLLMEKNHAKQEVIMALTEQMAREHSDPLQEANTIAAETLYKQQEEIEHLKDDIDAYKTQNQFLNSEIHQVTRLWTSVAENEKALLMKCACLQARNCQMESKYLTVLRKLQEALPGLPSSHAELVKNLIQEALQWDVKEEAEESFNLNPVSEYDEYGFMTVPDYEVEDWKLLAKIQALEIKSNNLRSQEVVEKPLRDRWNSVGELSPSAELKSLIRSGIPAEHRQRVWRWVVSRHCSRLSEHYQRLLRKSKSTEHPACRQIELDLPRTLTNNKHFSSP
;
A
#
# COMPACT_ATOMS: atom_id res chain seq x y z
N TRP A 1 43.73 49.23 -28.99
CA TRP A 1 44.31 48.74 -30.26
C TRP A 1 43.17 48.29 -31.14
N VAL A 2 43.11 48.88 -32.32
CA VAL A 2 41.98 48.86 -33.26
C VAL A 2 42.05 47.60 -34.13
N ARG A 3 40.96 46.85 -34.23
CA ARG A 3 40.59 46.16 -35.48
C ARG A 3 39.11 46.37 -35.78
N LYS A 4 38.87 47.38 -36.62
CA LYS A 4 37.65 47.59 -37.41
C LYS A 4 37.44 46.37 -38.32
N ALA A 5 36.28 45.74 -38.24
CA ALA A 5 35.71 45.00 -39.37
C ALA A 5 34.44 45.75 -39.79
N ARG A 6 34.61 46.60 -40.81
CA ARG A 6 33.50 47.13 -41.63
C ARG A 6 32.98 45.96 -42.45
N TRP A 7 31.72 45.61 -42.32
CA TRP A 7 31.00 44.95 -43.40
C TRP A 7 30.05 45.97 -44.00
N MET A 8 30.37 46.29 -45.25
CA MET A 8 29.66 47.18 -46.13
C MET A 8 28.31 46.56 -46.49
N ASN A 9 27.32 47.44 -46.65
CA ASN A 9 26.19 47.21 -47.54
C ASN A 9 26.69 46.55 -48.83
N SER A 10 26.36 45.28 -49.03
CA SER A 10 26.39 44.63 -50.33
C SER A 10 24.94 44.54 -50.76
N GLY A 11 24.63 45.37 -51.75
CA GLY A 11 23.29 45.55 -52.28
C GLY A 11 22.73 44.26 -52.86
N PHE A 12 21.40 44.27 -52.93
CA PHE A 12 20.65 43.54 -53.94
C PHE A 12 21.41 43.53 -55.27
N PRO A 13 21.81 42.37 -55.80
CA PRO A 13 22.05 42.26 -57.23
C PRO A 13 20.70 42.42 -57.90
N GLY A 14 20.58 43.47 -58.71
CA GLY A 14 19.42 43.71 -59.53
C GLY A 14 19.08 42.51 -60.40
N LEU A 15 17.78 42.38 -60.68
CA LEU A 15 17.31 41.66 -61.87
C LEU A 15 18.09 42.16 -63.09
N PRO A 16 18.49 41.24 -63.97
CA PRO A 16 18.43 41.49 -65.39
C PRO A 16 17.19 40.77 -65.95
N GLU A 17 16.33 41.53 -66.63
CA GLU A 17 15.72 41.13 -67.91
C GLU A 17 16.65 40.14 -68.65
N GLU A 18 16.23 39.04 -69.26
CA GLU A 18 15.06 38.84 -70.10
C GLU A 18 15.06 37.36 -70.58
N LEU A 19 13.89 36.90 -71.05
CA LEU A 19 13.70 35.95 -72.14
C LEU A 19 13.99 34.43 -71.97
N SER A 20 12.85 33.71 -71.99
CA SER A 20 12.60 32.56 -72.89
C SER A 20 13.17 31.18 -72.54
N ARG A 21 12.43 30.45 -71.71
CA ARG A 21 11.95 29.12 -72.09
C ARG A 21 10.72 28.77 -71.27
N GLU A 22 9.62 28.40 -71.94
CA GLU A 22 8.46 27.77 -71.32
C GLU A 22 8.90 26.52 -70.55
N ARG A 23 9.27 26.70 -69.28
CA ARG A 23 9.39 25.60 -68.34
C ARG A 23 7.98 25.20 -67.95
N ASN A 24 7.65 23.93 -68.14
CA ASN A 24 6.33 23.36 -67.92
C ASN A 24 5.70 23.91 -66.63
N PRO A 25 4.40 24.24 -66.60
CA PRO A 25 3.73 24.68 -65.38
C PRO A 25 3.91 23.67 -64.23
N VAL A 26 4.04 22.39 -64.55
CA VAL A 26 4.36 21.30 -63.61
C VAL A 26 5.75 21.47 -62.97
N ASP A 27 6.77 21.86 -63.72
CA ASP A 27 8.13 22.10 -63.20
C ASP A 27 8.18 23.34 -62.30
N LYS A 28 7.36 24.36 -62.59
CA LYS A 28 7.25 25.55 -61.73
C LYS A 28 6.54 25.20 -60.41
N VAL A 29 5.51 24.36 -60.47
CA VAL A 29 4.78 23.88 -59.28
C VAL A 29 5.67 23.00 -58.40
N SER A 30 6.48 22.09 -58.98
CA SER A 30 7.42 21.26 -58.21
C SER A 30 8.53 22.09 -57.55
N VAL A 31 9.05 23.11 -58.25
CA VAL A 31 10.04 24.04 -57.67
C VAL A 31 9.45 24.85 -56.53
N LEU A 32 8.21 25.36 -56.67
CA LEU A 32 7.51 26.08 -55.60
C LEU A 32 7.17 25.17 -54.41
N GLN A 33 6.79 23.92 -54.64
CA GLN A 33 6.59 22.93 -53.58
C GLN A 33 7.88 22.64 -52.82
N GLN A 34 8.99 22.44 -53.53
CA GLN A 34 10.29 22.21 -52.91
C GLN A 34 10.76 23.44 -52.12
N GLN A 35 10.58 24.66 -52.66
CA GLN A 35 10.86 25.91 -51.94
C GLN A 35 9.98 26.07 -50.70
N THR A 36 8.72 25.66 -50.76
CA THR A 36 7.81 25.69 -49.60
C THR A 36 8.28 24.70 -48.53
N LEU A 37 8.70 23.49 -48.92
CA LEU A 37 9.25 22.51 -47.98
C LEU A 37 10.53 23.03 -47.32
N THR A 38 11.49 23.57 -48.08
CA THR A 38 12.72 24.13 -47.51
C THR A 38 12.43 25.31 -46.58
N LEU A 39 11.54 26.23 -46.97
CA LEU A 39 11.14 27.34 -46.10
C LEU A 39 10.43 26.84 -44.84
N THR A 40 9.63 25.78 -44.91
CA THR A 40 9.00 25.21 -43.70
C THR A 40 10.01 24.56 -42.77
N GLU A 41 11.05 23.92 -43.30
CA GLU A 41 12.16 23.36 -42.51
C GLU A 41 13.03 24.47 -41.91
N GLU A 42 13.32 25.54 -42.65
CA GLU A 42 14.00 26.74 -42.16
C GLU A 42 13.20 27.40 -41.03
N VAL A 43 11.88 27.56 -41.19
CA VAL A 43 11.02 28.11 -40.11
C VAL A 43 11.00 27.18 -38.89
N LYS A 44 10.98 25.85 -39.07
CA LYS A 44 11.09 24.89 -37.96
C LYS A 44 12.42 25.02 -37.23
N SER A 45 13.53 25.04 -37.97
CA SER A 45 14.87 25.17 -37.38
C SER A 45 15.08 26.53 -36.69
N GLN A 46 14.56 27.62 -37.26
CA GLN A 46 14.55 28.93 -36.62
C GLN A 46 13.73 28.92 -35.32
N LYS A 47 12.57 28.26 -35.28
CA LYS A 47 11.79 28.09 -34.05
C LYS A 47 12.55 27.31 -32.98
N GLU A 48 13.25 26.24 -33.35
CA GLU A 48 14.10 25.50 -32.41
C GLU A 48 15.28 26.32 -31.91
N LEU A 49 15.92 27.10 -32.79
CA LEU A 49 16.99 28.02 -32.40
C LEU A 49 16.48 29.07 -31.38
N VAL A 50 15.30 29.65 -31.62
CA VAL A 50 14.69 30.61 -30.67
C VAL A 50 14.43 29.95 -29.31
N LYS A 51 13.94 28.71 -29.28
CA LYS A 51 13.75 27.97 -28.02
C LYS A 51 15.08 27.74 -27.30
N LEU A 52 16.13 27.36 -28.02
CA LEU A 52 17.47 27.16 -27.46
C LEU A 52 18.05 28.46 -26.90
N LEU A 53 17.94 29.55 -27.65
CA LEU A 53 18.37 30.88 -27.22
C LEU A 53 17.60 31.36 -25.98
N HIS A 54 16.30 31.10 -25.92
CA HIS A 54 15.48 31.44 -24.75
C HIS A 54 15.95 30.67 -23.51
N ARG A 55 16.16 29.36 -23.61
CA ARG A 55 16.69 28.53 -22.52
C ARG A 55 18.09 28.98 -22.08
N ALA A 56 18.97 29.31 -23.03
CA ALA A 56 20.30 29.81 -22.72
C ALA A 56 20.25 31.17 -21.99
N LEU A 57 19.35 32.05 -22.41
CA LEU A 57 19.12 33.33 -21.75
C LEU A 57 18.59 33.15 -20.32
N GLU A 58 17.61 32.26 -20.11
CA GLU A 58 17.08 31.95 -18.79
C GLU A 58 18.17 31.39 -17.86
N ALA A 59 19.01 30.49 -18.37
CA ALA A 59 20.14 29.94 -17.62
C ALA A 59 21.15 31.02 -17.23
N ALA A 60 21.54 31.89 -18.17
CA ALA A 60 22.46 32.99 -17.91
C ALA A 60 21.88 34.02 -16.92
N GLN A 61 20.57 34.30 -17.00
CA GLN A 61 19.89 35.16 -16.03
C GLN A 61 19.87 34.54 -14.63
N GLN A 62 19.65 33.23 -14.53
CA GLN A 62 19.67 32.53 -13.26
C GLN A 62 21.06 32.51 -12.63
N GLU A 63 22.11 32.27 -13.43
CA GLU A 63 23.50 32.37 -12.99
C GLU A 63 23.82 33.78 -12.47
N LYS A 64 23.42 34.82 -13.20
CA LYS A 64 23.59 36.22 -12.77
C LYS A 64 22.91 36.48 -11.41
N ARG A 65 21.70 35.96 -11.17
CA ARG A 65 20.99 36.11 -9.89
C ARG A 65 21.76 35.44 -8.74
N VAL A 66 22.20 34.19 -8.94
CA VAL A 66 22.94 33.43 -7.92
C VAL A 66 24.30 34.09 -7.62
N SER A 67 25.02 34.54 -8.64
CA SER A 67 26.28 35.27 -8.48
C SER A 67 26.07 36.61 -7.76
N SER A 68 24.99 37.33 -8.06
CA SER A 68 24.63 38.55 -7.34
C SER A 68 24.35 38.27 -5.86
N MET A 69 23.59 37.20 -5.55
CA MET A 69 23.32 36.79 -4.16
C MET A 69 24.61 36.46 -3.40
N TYR A 70 25.54 35.77 -4.04
CA TYR A 70 26.85 35.44 -3.46
C TYR A 70 27.69 36.69 -3.14
N LEU A 71 27.67 37.70 -4.03
CA LEU A 71 28.38 38.96 -3.82
C LEU A 71 27.73 39.82 -2.72
N THR A 72 26.41 39.82 -2.61
CA THR A 72 25.67 40.59 -1.60
C THR A 72 25.70 39.99 -0.18
N ALA A 73 26.11 38.73 -0.03
CA ALA A 73 26.28 38.11 1.28
C ALA A 73 27.36 38.86 2.09
N ALA A 74 27.02 39.24 3.32
CA ALA A 74 27.84 40.12 4.15
C ALA A 74 29.03 39.39 4.81
N GLU A 75 28.83 38.13 5.20
CA GLU A 75 29.85 37.30 5.85
C GLU A 75 30.28 36.13 4.96
N ASP A 76 31.54 35.71 5.09
CA ASP A 76 32.05 34.54 4.35
C ASP A 76 31.37 33.22 4.79
N LYS A 77 30.81 33.19 6.00
CA LYS A 77 30.00 32.08 6.48
C LYS A 77 28.73 31.91 5.64
N ASP A 78 28.02 33.00 5.33
CA ASP A 78 26.79 32.97 4.52
C ASP A 78 27.09 32.55 3.08
N ARG A 79 28.21 33.03 2.52
CA ARG A 79 28.71 32.62 1.20
C ARG A 79 28.98 31.11 1.13
N LEU A 80 29.63 30.57 2.16
CA LEU A 80 29.91 29.14 2.27
C LEU A 80 28.64 28.31 2.41
N GLU A 81 27.64 28.78 3.17
CA GLU A 81 26.36 28.10 3.32
C GLU A 81 25.56 28.07 2.01
N LEU A 82 25.59 29.14 1.20
CA LEU A 82 24.97 29.17 -0.12
C LEU A 82 25.60 28.13 -1.07
N VAL A 83 26.92 28.02 -1.08
CA VAL A 83 27.64 27.00 -1.86
C VAL A 83 27.30 25.59 -1.36
N ARG A 84 27.29 25.35 -0.04
CA ARG A 84 26.91 24.05 0.54
C ARG A 84 25.47 23.66 0.21
N HIS A 85 24.55 24.62 0.17
CA HIS A 85 23.18 24.37 -0.25
C HIS A 85 23.12 23.95 -1.73
N LYS A 86 23.87 24.62 -2.61
CA LYS A 86 23.95 24.25 -4.03
C LYS A 86 24.62 22.89 -4.26
N VAL A 87 25.67 22.56 -3.51
CA VAL A 87 26.30 21.23 -3.56
C VAL A 87 25.32 20.13 -3.15
N ARG A 88 24.54 20.34 -2.08
CA ARG A 88 23.46 19.41 -1.69
C ARG A 88 22.41 19.26 -2.79
N GLN A 89 21.94 20.38 -3.34
CA GLN A 89 20.97 20.36 -4.45
C GLN A 89 21.51 19.61 -5.68
N ILE A 90 22.78 19.77 -6.02
CA ILE A 90 23.42 19.06 -7.13
C ILE A 90 23.51 17.57 -6.83
N ALA A 91 23.91 17.19 -5.61
CA ALA A 91 23.96 15.78 -5.21
C ALA A 91 22.58 15.11 -5.28
N ASP A 92 21.54 15.77 -4.77
CA ASP A 92 20.16 15.28 -4.82
C ASP A 92 19.66 15.11 -6.27
N LEU A 93 19.94 16.09 -7.15
CA LEU A 93 19.58 16.00 -8.56
C LEU A 93 20.36 14.90 -9.30
N THR A 94 21.64 14.71 -8.97
CA THR A 94 22.48 13.67 -9.56
C THR A 94 21.96 12.28 -9.17
N SER A 95 21.64 12.06 -7.90
CA SER A 95 21.03 10.79 -7.44
C SER A 95 19.69 10.51 -8.12
N ARG A 96 18.84 11.53 -8.32
CA ARG A 96 17.58 11.36 -9.07
C ARG A 96 17.81 11.02 -10.54
N LEU A 97 18.81 11.64 -11.18
CA LEU A 97 19.17 11.34 -12.56
C LEU A 97 19.70 9.91 -12.70
N GLU A 98 20.55 9.46 -11.80
CA GLU A 98 21.05 8.07 -11.77
C GLU A 98 19.92 7.06 -11.60
N ALA A 99 18.96 7.34 -10.72
CA ALA A 99 17.77 6.50 -10.53
C ALA A 99 16.92 6.42 -11.82
N LEU A 100 16.64 7.56 -12.45
CA LEU A 100 15.89 7.60 -13.72
C LEU A 100 16.64 6.92 -14.86
N GLU A 101 17.98 7.01 -14.90
CA GLU A 101 18.78 6.32 -15.91
C GLU A 101 18.74 4.80 -15.71
N GLN A 102 18.72 4.35 -14.46
CA GLN A 102 18.57 2.94 -14.12
C GLN A 102 17.18 2.41 -14.50
N GLU A 103 16.12 3.14 -14.16
CA GLU A 103 14.74 2.82 -14.58
C GLU A 103 14.62 2.75 -16.11
N LYS A 104 15.25 3.68 -16.82
CA LYS A 104 15.29 3.67 -18.29
C LYS A 104 15.96 2.39 -18.82
N LYS A 105 17.11 1.99 -18.27
CA LYS A 105 17.82 0.77 -18.67
C LYS A 105 16.98 -0.48 -18.41
N GLU A 106 16.27 -0.53 -17.29
CA GLU A 106 15.37 -1.63 -16.95
C GLU A 106 14.18 -1.70 -17.93
N LEU A 107 13.57 -0.56 -18.25
CA LEU A 107 12.51 -0.49 -19.25
C LEU A 107 12.99 -0.90 -20.64
N GLU A 108 14.19 -0.50 -21.05
CA GLU A 108 14.80 -0.92 -22.32
C GLU A 108 15.04 -2.44 -22.34
N GLN A 109 15.51 -3.04 -21.25
CA GLN A 109 15.65 -4.50 -21.14
C GLN A 109 14.30 -5.23 -21.18
N MET A 110 13.28 -4.69 -20.51
CA MET A 110 11.92 -5.24 -20.56
C MET A 110 11.32 -5.15 -21.97
N LEU A 111 11.62 -4.08 -22.71
CA LEU A 111 11.20 -3.92 -24.11
C LEU A 111 11.84 -4.99 -25.00
N THR A 112 13.16 -5.19 -24.91
CA THR A 112 13.86 -6.19 -25.73
C THR A 112 13.38 -7.61 -25.45
N LEU A 113 13.09 -7.94 -24.19
CA LEU A 113 12.48 -9.22 -23.82
C LEU A 113 11.09 -9.38 -24.45
N LYS A 114 10.25 -8.35 -24.38
CA LYS A 114 8.93 -8.39 -25.03
C LYS A 114 9.02 -8.54 -26.54
N ASP A 115 9.96 -7.85 -27.19
CA ASP A 115 10.18 -7.97 -28.64
C ASP A 115 10.63 -9.39 -29.01
N SER A 116 11.49 -10.02 -28.21
CA SER A 116 11.88 -11.43 -28.43
C SER A 116 10.68 -12.38 -28.31
N HIS A 117 9.82 -12.18 -27.32
CA HIS A 117 8.62 -13.00 -27.15
C HIS A 117 7.61 -12.81 -28.29
N ILE A 118 7.46 -11.58 -28.78
CA ILE A 118 6.63 -11.29 -29.97
C ILE A 118 7.19 -12.03 -31.19
N GLN A 119 8.51 -12.08 -31.34
CA GLN A 119 9.15 -12.80 -32.44
C GLN A 119 8.92 -14.31 -32.36
N GLU A 120 9.09 -14.92 -31.18
CA GLU A 120 8.79 -16.34 -30.94
C GLU A 120 7.32 -16.67 -31.26
N LEU A 121 6.39 -15.81 -30.83
CA LEU A 121 4.97 -16.00 -31.08
C LEU A 121 4.65 -15.92 -32.58
N LYS A 122 5.28 -15.00 -33.32
CA LYS A 122 5.15 -14.90 -34.77
C LYS A 122 5.64 -16.18 -35.46
N GLU A 123 6.77 -16.71 -35.03
CA GLU A 123 7.31 -17.98 -35.54
C GLU A 123 6.38 -19.16 -35.25
N HIS A 124 5.81 -19.22 -34.05
CA HIS A 124 4.84 -20.25 -33.69
C HIS A 124 3.56 -20.16 -34.53
N VAL A 125 3.04 -18.96 -34.76
CA VAL A 125 1.87 -18.74 -35.64
C VAL A 125 2.18 -19.16 -37.07
N GLN A 126 3.37 -18.82 -37.58
CA GLN A 126 3.82 -19.24 -38.91
C GLN A 126 3.85 -20.77 -39.03
N LEU A 127 4.44 -21.45 -38.05
CA LEU A 127 4.50 -22.91 -38.01
C LEU A 127 3.11 -23.56 -37.94
N LEU A 128 2.18 -22.98 -37.17
CA LEU A 128 0.80 -23.45 -37.11
C LEU A 128 0.07 -23.26 -38.46
N MET A 129 0.32 -22.15 -39.17
CA MET A 129 -0.24 -21.94 -40.50
C MET A 129 0.29 -22.99 -41.50
N GLU A 130 1.59 -23.28 -41.48
CA GLU A 130 2.20 -24.33 -42.32
C GLU A 130 1.64 -25.72 -41.99
N LYS A 131 1.49 -26.05 -40.71
CA LYS A 131 0.87 -27.31 -40.27
C LYS A 131 -0.60 -27.40 -40.72
N ASN A 132 -1.36 -26.31 -40.65
CA ASN A 132 -2.75 -26.28 -41.10
C ASN A 132 -2.81 -26.49 -42.62
N HIS A 133 -1.94 -25.82 -43.37
CA HIS A 133 -1.84 -25.99 -44.81
C HIS A 133 -1.53 -27.45 -45.19
N ALA A 134 -0.53 -28.07 -44.56
CA ALA A 134 -0.19 -29.48 -44.78
C ALA A 134 -1.35 -30.43 -44.44
N LYS A 135 -2.08 -30.17 -43.33
CA LYS A 135 -3.31 -30.93 -43.01
C LYS A 135 -4.37 -30.77 -44.10
N GLN A 136 -4.55 -29.57 -44.65
CA GLN A 136 -5.52 -29.32 -45.71
C GLN A 136 -5.18 -30.07 -47.00
N GLU A 137 -3.89 -30.13 -47.36
CA GLU A 137 -3.43 -30.95 -48.50
C GLU A 137 -3.73 -32.44 -48.30
N VAL A 138 -3.49 -32.96 -47.09
CA VAL A 138 -3.81 -34.35 -46.75
C VAL A 138 -5.31 -34.61 -46.79
N ILE A 139 -6.13 -33.70 -46.25
CA ILE A 139 -7.59 -33.80 -46.34
C ILE A 139 -8.04 -33.83 -47.80
N MET A 140 -7.49 -32.98 -48.66
CA MET A 140 -7.80 -33.00 -50.09
C MET A 140 -7.43 -34.34 -50.74
N ALA A 141 -6.24 -34.87 -50.45
CA ALA A 141 -5.79 -36.16 -50.99
C ALA A 141 -6.67 -37.32 -50.50
N LEU A 142 -7.03 -37.34 -49.21
CA LEU A 142 -7.93 -38.36 -48.64
C LEU A 142 -9.36 -38.21 -49.16
N THR A 143 -9.85 -36.98 -49.35
CA THR A 143 -11.19 -36.72 -49.92
C THR A 143 -11.25 -37.18 -51.37
N GLU A 144 -10.18 -36.96 -52.14
CA GLU A 144 -10.07 -37.46 -53.51
C GLU A 144 -9.97 -39.00 -53.55
N GLN A 145 -9.26 -39.61 -52.59
CA GLN A 145 -9.19 -41.06 -52.45
C GLN A 145 -10.55 -41.67 -52.04
N MET A 146 -11.23 -41.09 -51.06
CA MET A 146 -12.59 -41.52 -50.67
C MET A 146 -13.59 -41.31 -51.81
N ALA A 147 -13.49 -40.22 -52.59
CA ALA A 147 -14.33 -40.02 -53.77
C ALA A 147 -14.09 -41.10 -54.86
N ARG A 148 -12.90 -41.72 -54.90
CA ARG A 148 -12.59 -42.87 -55.76
C ARG A 148 -13.02 -44.21 -55.16
N GLU A 149 -13.00 -44.33 -53.83
CA GLU A 149 -13.28 -45.58 -53.09
C GLU A 149 -14.76 -45.76 -52.71
N HIS A 150 -15.57 -44.70 -52.72
CA HIS A 150 -17.01 -44.79 -52.46
C HIS A 150 -17.79 -45.30 -53.67
N SER A 151 -17.72 -46.61 -53.86
CA SER A 151 -18.72 -47.42 -54.57
C SER A 151 -19.20 -48.58 -53.67
N ASP A 152 -19.70 -48.29 -52.47
CA ASP A 152 -20.86 -48.99 -51.87
C ASP A 152 -21.21 -48.45 -50.46
N PRO A 153 -22.47 -48.55 -50.02
CA PRO A 153 -22.96 -48.00 -48.75
C PRO A 153 -23.10 -49.06 -47.65
N LEU A 154 -22.40 -48.87 -46.53
CA LEU A 154 -22.79 -49.43 -45.23
C LEU A 154 -22.26 -48.53 -44.11
N GLN A 155 -23.01 -47.48 -43.78
CA GLN A 155 -22.50 -46.36 -42.95
C GLN A 155 -23.54 -45.88 -41.92
N GLU A 156 -24.09 -46.79 -41.12
CA GLU A 156 -25.00 -46.40 -40.02
C GLU A 156 -24.59 -46.98 -38.65
N ALA A 157 -23.83 -48.07 -38.59
CA ALA A 157 -23.31 -48.59 -37.31
C ALA A 157 -22.00 -47.90 -36.87
N ASN A 158 -21.17 -47.46 -37.83
CA ASN A 158 -19.89 -46.79 -37.57
C ASN A 158 -20.06 -45.32 -37.16
N THR A 159 -21.16 -44.67 -37.54
CA THR A 159 -21.43 -43.26 -37.24
C THR A 159 -21.70 -43.04 -35.76
N ILE A 160 -22.50 -43.91 -35.13
CA ILE A 160 -22.83 -43.79 -33.69
C ILE A 160 -21.60 -44.02 -32.80
N ALA A 161 -20.77 -45.02 -33.12
CA ALA A 161 -19.53 -45.29 -32.39
C ALA A 161 -18.50 -44.15 -32.57
N ALA A 162 -18.39 -43.60 -33.79
CA ALA A 162 -17.56 -42.44 -34.07
C ALA A 162 -18.04 -41.20 -33.31
N GLU A 163 -19.35 -40.91 -33.31
CA GLU A 163 -19.94 -39.79 -32.57
C GLU A 163 -19.68 -39.87 -31.06
N THR A 164 -19.75 -41.06 -30.46
CA THR A 164 -19.40 -41.24 -29.04
C THR A 164 -17.90 -41.01 -28.76
N LEU A 165 -17.02 -41.45 -29.67
CA LEU A 165 -15.58 -41.20 -29.54
C LEU A 165 -15.24 -39.71 -29.73
N TYR A 166 -15.92 -39.01 -30.64
CA TYR A 166 -15.76 -37.57 -30.82
C TYR A 166 -16.16 -36.80 -29.57
N LYS A 167 -17.29 -37.15 -28.95
CA LYS A 167 -17.71 -36.52 -27.68
C LYS A 167 -16.72 -36.76 -26.54
N GLN A 168 -16.20 -37.98 -26.41
CA GLN A 168 -15.16 -38.28 -25.42
C GLN A 168 -13.87 -37.52 -25.70
N GLN A 169 -13.51 -37.32 -26.98
CA GLN A 169 -12.35 -36.54 -27.37
C GLN A 169 -12.52 -35.05 -27.05
N GLU A 170 -13.70 -34.49 -27.29
CA GLU A 170 -14.04 -33.11 -26.90
C GLU A 170 -13.98 -32.92 -25.38
N GLU A 171 -14.52 -33.86 -24.60
CA GLU A 171 -14.42 -33.84 -23.13
C GLU A 171 -12.96 -33.89 -22.66
N ILE A 172 -12.11 -34.70 -23.30
CA ILE A 172 -10.68 -34.77 -23.00
C ILE A 172 -9.97 -33.45 -23.33
N GLU A 173 -10.35 -32.78 -24.43
CA GLU A 173 -9.78 -31.46 -24.77
C GLU A 173 -10.21 -30.39 -23.78
N HIS A 174 -11.48 -30.34 -23.41
CA HIS A 174 -11.96 -29.42 -22.37
C HIS A 174 -11.25 -29.63 -21.02
N LEU A 175 -11.08 -30.88 -20.59
CA LEU A 175 -10.36 -31.18 -19.36
C LEU A 175 -8.87 -30.79 -19.43
N LYS A 176 -8.24 -30.86 -20.60
CA LYS A 176 -6.86 -30.38 -20.78
C LYS A 176 -6.78 -28.87 -20.67
N ASP A 177 -7.71 -28.15 -21.28
CA ASP A 177 -7.79 -26.69 -21.18
C ASP A 177 -8.00 -26.24 -19.73
N ASP A 178 -8.88 -26.91 -18.98
CA ASP A 178 -9.10 -26.65 -17.55
C ASP A 178 -7.82 -26.88 -16.73
N ILE A 179 -7.11 -27.98 -16.98
CA ILE A 179 -5.83 -28.28 -16.32
C ILE A 179 -4.79 -27.19 -16.59
N ASP A 180 -4.69 -26.71 -17.84
CA ASP A 180 -3.74 -25.67 -18.20
C ASP A 180 -4.14 -24.31 -17.62
N ALA A 181 -5.43 -23.98 -17.56
CA ALA A 181 -5.93 -22.82 -16.85
C ALA A 181 -5.56 -22.85 -15.36
N TYR A 182 -5.76 -23.99 -14.69
CA TYR A 182 -5.37 -24.15 -13.28
C TYR A 182 -3.85 -24.09 -13.08
N LYS A 183 -3.04 -24.57 -14.03
CA LYS A 183 -1.57 -24.40 -13.96
C LYS A 183 -1.19 -22.93 -14.06
N THR A 184 -1.75 -22.18 -15.00
CA THR A 184 -1.48 -20.75 -15.15
C THR A 184 -1.92 -19.98 -13.91
N GLN A 185 -3.08 -20.31 -13.35
CA GLN A 185 -3.55 -19.72 -12.09
C GLN A 185 -2.59 -20.03 -10.93
N ASN A 186 -2.15 -21.28 -10.78
CA ASN A 186 -1.17 -21.64 -9.75
C ASN A 186 0.17 -20.94 -9.93
N GLN A 187 0.65 -20.77 -11.16
CA GLN A 187 1.87 -20.01 -11.44
C GLN A 187 1.71 -18.54 -11.04
N PHE A 188 0.57 -17.92 -11.39
CA PHE A 188 0.25 -16.56 -11.00
C PHE A 188 0.18 -16.41 -9.48
N LEU A 189 -0.59 -17.25 -8.78
CA LEU A 189 -0.72 -17.25 -7.33
C LEU A 189 0.63 -17.45 -6.64
N ASN A 190 1.46 -18.38 -7.14
CA ASN A 190 2.81 -18.56 -6.64
C ASN A 190 3.62 -17.28 -6.83
N SER A 191 3.55 -16.63 -8.00
CA SER A 191 4.25 -15.37 -8.23
C SER A 191 3.79 -14.23 -7.30
N GLU A 192 2.49 -14.16 -6.98
CA GLU A 192 1.94 -13.21 -6.00
C GLU A 192 2.44 -13.51 -4.59
N ILE A 193 2.44 -14.78 -4.17
CA ILE A 193 2.98 -15.19 -2.87
C ILE A 193 4.45 -14.77 -2.74
N HIS A 194 5.27 -14.99 -3.77
CA HIS A 194 6.67 -14.56 -3.75
C HIS A 194 6.80 -13.03 -3.67
N GLN A 195 5.99 -12.28 -4.41
CA GLN A 195 5.98 -10.81 -4.35
C GLN A 195 5.59 -10.30 -2.97
N VAL A 196 4.49 -10.83 -2.41
CA VAL A 196 4.02 -10.49 -1.07
C VAL A 196 5.12 -10.83 -0.06
N THR A 197 5.69 -12.03 -0.10
CA THR A 197 6.77 -12.43 0.81
C THR A 197 7.98 -11.48 0.75
N ARG A 198 8.37 -11.02 -0.45
CA ARG A 198 9.43 -10.02 -0.59
C ARG A 198 9.05 -8.68 0.06
N LEU A 199 7.82 -8.21 -0.15
CA LEU A 199 7.34 -6.97 0.47
C LEU A 199 7.34 -7.09 2.00
N TRP A 200 6.83 -8.19 2.54
CA TRP A 200 6.85 -8.44 3.99
C TRP A 200 8.27 -8.45 4.55
N THR A 201 9.20 -9.13 3.88
CA THR A 201 10.61 -9.18 4.30
C THR A 201 11.22 -7.78 4.29
N SER A 202 10.98 -7.00 3.24
CA SER A 202 11.48 -5.63 3.12
C SER A 202 10.91 -4.71 4.22
N VAL A 203 9.63 -4.84 4.55
CA VAL A 203 9.00 -4.06 5.62
C VAL A 203 9.60 -4.44 6.98
N ALA A 204 9.75 -5.73 7.27
CA ALA A 204 10.34 -6.21 8.51
C ALA A 204 11.80 -5.74 8.69
N GLU A 205 12.60 -5.77 7.61
CA GLU A 205 13.96 -5.26 7.62
C GLU A 205 14.01 -3.74 7.86
N ASN A 206 13.12 -2.98 7.22
CA ASN A 206 13.01 -1.54 7.43
C ASN A 206 12.58 -1.18 8.85
N GLU A 207 11.61 -1.91 9.42
CA GLU A 207 11.18 -1.75 10.81
C GLU A 207 12.33 -2.01 11.77
N LYS A 208 13.08 -3.10 11.58
CA LYS A 208 14.27 -3.41 12.37
C LYS A 208 15.33 -2.31 12.28
N ALA A 209 15.57 -1.77 11.08
CA ALA A 209 16.50 -0.66 10.87
C ALA A 209 16.03 0.63 11.57
N LEU A 210 14.73 0.92 11.53
CA LEU A 210 14.13 2.06 12.23
C LEU A 210 14.24 1.90 13.75
N LEU A 211 13.92 0.74 14.29
CA LEU A 211 14.06 0.43 15.72
C LEU A 211 15.51 0.61 16.18
N MET A 212 16.48 0.09 15.41
CA MET A 212 17.90 0.28 15.70
C MET A 212 18.31 1.76 15.66
N LYS A 213 17.77 2.53 14.71
CA LYS A 213 18.01 3.98 14.63
C LYS A 213 17.41 4.73 15.82
N CYS A 214 16.19 4.36 16.24
CA CYS A 214 15.55 4.91 17.44
C CYS A 214 16.37 4.61 18.69
N ALA A 215 16.83 3.36 18.88
CA ALA A 215 17.68 2.98 20.00
C ALA A 215 19.01 3.76 20.00
N CYS A 216 19.65 3.93 18.84
CA CYS A 216 20.86 4.75 18.70
C CYS A 216 20.61 6.22 19.04
N LEU A 217 19.47 6.78 18.62
CA LEU A 217 19.09 8.16 18.92
C LEU A 217 18.79 8.34 20.41
N GLN A 218 18.08 7.40 21.03
CA GLN A 218 17.80 7.38 22.46
C GLN A 218 19.10 7.31 23.27
N ALA A 219 20.02 6.39 22.93
CA ALA A 219 21.33 6.31 23.57
C ALA A 219 22.14 7.60 23.44
N ARG A 220 22.09 8.26 22.28
CA ARG A 220 22.73 9.56 22.07
C ARG A 220 22.07 10.67 22.88
N ASN A 221 20.74 10.64 23.01
CA ASN A 221 20.01 11.61 23.83
C ASN A 221 20.39 11.45 25.31
N CYS A 222 20.35 10.23 25.85
CA CYS A 222 20.79 9.93 27.21
C CYS A 222 22.24 10.36 27.46
N GLN A 223 23.12 10.18 26.47
CA GLN A 223 24.51 10.66 26.57
C GLN A 223 24.59 12.19 26.67
N MET A 224 23.76 12.92 25.91
CA MET A 224 23.70 14.38 25.97
C MET A 224 23.11 14.86 27.28
N GLU A 225 22.00 14.27 27.73
CA GLU A 225 21.37 14.53 29.02
C GLU A 225 22.35 14.34 30.17
N SER A 226 23.11 13.24 30.17
CA SER A 226 24.17 12.98 31.16
C SER A 226 25.25 14.07 31.18
N LYS A 227 25.67 14.55 29.99
CA LYS A 227 26.62 15.67 29.89
C LYS A 227 26.05 16.97 30.45
N TYR A 228 24.81 17.31 30.10
CA TYR A 228 24.13 18.50 30.62
C TYR A 228 23.94 18.44 32.12
N LEU A 229 23.51 17.30 32.65
CA LEU A 229 23.36 17.07 34.09
C LEU A 229 24.69 17.17 34.83
N THR A 230 25.78 16.68 34.23
CA THR A 230 27.14 16.85 34.77
C THR A 230 27.56 18.32 34.83
N VAL A 231 27.23 19.12 33.80
CA VAL A 231 27.50 20.56 33.79
C VAL A 231 26.68 21.29 34.85
N LEU A 232 25.39 20.95 35.00
CA LEU A 232 24.53 21.52 36.03
C LEU A 232 25.04 21.20 37.45
N ARG A 233 25.48 19.96 37.70
CA ARG A 233 26.12 19.59 38.99
C ARG A 233 27.40 20.37 39.24
N LYS A 234 28.26 20.53 38.23
CA LYS A 234 29.48 21.36 38.35
C LYS A 234 29.17 22.84 38.61
N LEU A 235 28.11 23.39 38.00
CA LEU A 235 27.64 24.76 38.28
C LEU A 235 27.13 24.91 39.72
N GLN A 236 26.45 23.89 40.23
CA GLN A 236 26.00 23.84 41.63
C GLN A 236 27.17 23.80 42.61
N GLU A 237 28.24 23.07 42.29
CA GLU A 237 29.45 22.94 43.12
C GLU A 237 30.38 24.16 43.04
N ALA A 238 30.53 24.76 41.85
CA ALA A 238 31.53 25.80 41.57
C ALA A 238 31.11 27.22 41.99
N LEU A 239 29.83 27.47 42.28
CA LEU A 239 29.34 28.81 42.65
C LEU A 239 28.64 28.83 44.02
N PRO A 240 29.40 28.81 45.14
CA PRO A 240 28.89 29.08 46.48
C PRO A 240 28.36 30.51 46.68
N GLY A 241 28.55 31.40 45.70
CA GLY A 241 28.21 32.82 45.77
C GLY A 241 27.09 33.28 44.81
N LEU A 242 26.35 32.36 44.19
CA LEU A 242 25.23 32.70 43.31
C LEU A 242 24.04 33.25 44.15
N PRO A 243 23.34 34.32 43.72
CA PRO A 243 22.13 34.78 44.40
C PRO A 243 21.11 33.64 44.56
N SER A 244 20.47 33.54 45.75
CA SER A 244 19.56 32.46 46.17
C SER A 244 18.64 31.94 45.06
N SER A 245 18.05 32.86 44.30
CA SER A 245 17.15 32.56 43.19
C SER A 245 17.76 31.69 42.08
N HIS A 246 19.02 31.90 41.69
CA HIS A 246 19.66 31.13 40.62
C HIS A 246 20.14 29.76 41.12
N ALA A 247 20.56 29.66 42.37
CA ALA A 247 20.93 28.39 43.00
C ALA A 247 19.72 27.47 43.18
N GLU A 248 18.57 28.04 43.56
CA GLU A 248 17.28 27.34 43.61
C GLU A 248 16.84 26.89 42.21
N LEU A 249 17.03 27.71 41.18
CA LEU A 249 16.66 27.38 39.80
C LEU A 249 17.49 26.22 39.24
N VAL A 250 18.81 26.20 39.50
CA VAL A 250 19.69 25.07 39.14
C VAL A 250 19.30 23.80 39.90
N LYS A 251 18.96 23.91 41.20
CA LYS A 251 18.50 22.78 42.00
C LYS A 251 17.18 22.21 41.47
N ASN A 252 16.24 23.07 41.08
CA ASN A 252 14.96 22.68 40.49
C ASN A 252 15.16 21.99 39.13
N LEU A 253 16.03 22.51 38.26
CA LEU A 253 16.34 21.88 36.96
C LEU A 253 16.96 20.47 37.11
N ILE A 254 17.86 20.29 38.10
CA ILE A 254 18.43 18.97 38.40
C ILE A 254 17.35 18.03 38.93
N GLN A 255 16.46 18.52 39.80
CA GLN A 255 15.36 17.73 40.35
C GLN A 255 14.34 17.34 39.27
N GLU A 256 14.01 18.25 38.36
CA GLU A 256 13.10 18.01 37.24
C GLU A 256 13.67 16.98 36.27
N ALA A 257 14.95 17.09 35.90
CA ALA A 257 15.63 16.11 35.05
C ALA A 257 15.70 14.70 35.67
N LEU A 258 15.70 14.58 37.00
CA LEU A 258 15.67 13.29 37.70
C LEU A 258 14.25 12.74 37.89
N GLN A 259 13.22 13.59 37.83
CA GLN A 259 11.81 13.20 37.97
C GLN A 259 11.12 12.91 36.64
N TRP A 260 11.67 13.41 35.53
CA TRP A 260 11.13 13.25 34.18
C TRP A 260 10.93 11.77 33.79
N ASP A 261 11.93 10.90 34.03
CA ASP A 261 11.83 9.44 33.78
C ASP A 261 10.66 8.79 34.54
N VAL A 262 10.48 9.14 35.82
CA VAL A 262 9.50 8.45 36.69
C VAL A 262 8.06 8.89 36.41
N LYS A 263 7.86 10.12 35.93
CA LYS A 263 6.53 10.66 35.62
C LYS A 263 6.04 10.28 34.22
N GLU A 264 6.89 10.32 33.20
CA GLU A 264 6.49 9.93 31.84
C GLU A 264 6.42 8.41 31.68
N GLU A 265 7.34 7.61 32.23
CA GLU A 265 7.22 6.15 32.15
C GLU A 265 5.95 5.62 32.85
N ALA A 266 5.51 6.25 33.94
CA ALA A 266 4.29 5.86 34.65
C ALA A 266 2.99 6.34 34.00
N GLU A 267 3.02 7.43 33.22
CA GLU A 267 1.82 7.93 32.50
C GLU A 267 1.73 7.43 31.05
N GLU A 268 2.85 7.16 30.38
CA GLU A 268 2.90 6.62 29.01
C GLU A 268 2.69 5.10 28.96
N SER A 269 3.26 4.34 29.90
CA SER A 269 3.11 2.87 29.90
C SER A 269 1.66 2.39 30.07
N PHE A 270 0.80 3.19 30.72
CA PHE A 270 -0.62 2.88 30.90
C PHE A 270 -1.53 3.40 29.77
N ASN A 271 -1.04 4.24 28.85
CA ASN A 271 -1.88 4.90 27.83
C ASN A 271 -1.48 4.64 26.37
N LEU A 272 -0.35 3.99 26.10
CA LEU A 272 0.14 3.76 24.73
C LEU A 272 -0.50 2.58 23.99
N ASN A 273 -1.33 1.75 24.64
CA ASN A 273 -2.06 0.69 23.95
C ASN A 273 -3.41 1.22 23.40
N PRO A 274 -3.55 1.44 22.07
CA PRO A 274 -4.81 1.89 21.49
C PRO A 274 -5.94 0.86 21.59
N VAL A 275 -5.62 -0.38 21.96
CA VAL A 275 -6.55 -1.48 22.23
C VAL A 275 -6.64 -1.70 23.74
N SER A 276 -7.85 -1.64 24.30
CA SER A 276 -8.07 -2.04 25.69
C SER A 276 -7.76 -3.52 25.84
N GLU A 277 -7.02 -3.91 26.86
CA GLU A 277 -6.61 -5.31 27.10
C GLU A 277 -7.81 -6.27 27.21
N TYR A 278 -8.96 -5.78 27.66
CA TYR A 278 -10.16 -6.58 27.88
C TYR A 278 -11.39 -5.94 27.22
N ASP A 279 -12.32 -6.79 26.78
CA ASP A 279 -13.61 -6.37 26.25
C ASP A 279 -14.59 -5.97 27.36
N GLU A 280 -15.81 -5.57 26.97
CA GLU A 280 -16.90 -5.17 27.88
C GLU A 280 -17.32 -6.28 28.86
N TYR A 281 -16.99 -7.53 28.58
CA TYR A 281 -17.32 -8.70 29.40
C TYR A 281 -16.10 -9.25 30.16
N GLY A 282 -14.95 -8.61 30.02
CA GLY A 282 -13.71 -8.97 30.71
C GLY A 282 -12.87 -10.05 30.02
N PHE A 283 -13.15 -10.41 28.77
CA PHE A 283 -12.28 -11.30 27.98
C PHE A 283 -11.13 -10.53 27.35
N MET A 284 -9.94 -11.14 27.30
CA MET A 284 -8.79 -10.54 26.61
C MET A 284 -9.12 -10.25 25.14
N THR A 285 -8.95 -9.01 24.72
CA THR A 285 -9.15 -8.60 23.31
C THR A 285 -8.07 -9.13 22.39
N VAL A 286 -6.86 -9.29 22.94
CA VAL A 286 -5.69 -9.85 22.27
C VAL A 286 -5.16 -10.98 23.16
N PRO A 287 -5.43 -12.25 22.83
CA PRO A 287 -4.84 -13.38 23.55
C PRO A 287 -3.31 -13.33 23.52
N ASP A 288 -2.67 -13.85 24.56
CA ASP A 288 -1.22 -13.92 24.63
C ASP A 288 -0.72 -15.10 23.77
N TYR A 289 -0.44 -14.80 22.50
CA TYR A 289 0.17 -15.75 21.58
C TYR A 289 1.69 -15.72 21.75
N GLU A 290 2.31 -16.91 21.81
CA GLU A 290 3.78 -17.06 21.88
C GLU A 290 4.49 -16.51 20.63
N VAL A 291 3.81 -16.47 19.49
CA VAL A 291 4.33 -16.01 18.20
C VAL A 291 3.89 -14.57 17.95
N GLU A 292 4.87 -13.68 17.76
CA GLU A 292 4.66 -12.23 17.61
C GLU A 292 3.71 -11.87 16.46
N ASP A 293 3.79 -12.58 15.32
CA ASP A 293 2.92 -12.34 14.15
C ASP A 293 1.44 -12.59 14.47
N TRP A 294 1.13 -13.64 15.23
CA TRP A 294 -0.24 -13.94 15.64
C TRP A 294 -0.77 -12.90 16.65
N LYS A 295 0.10 -12.40 17.53
CA LYS A 295 -0.21 -11.29 18.44
C LYS A 295 -0.48 -9.99 17.67
N LEU A 296 0.30 -9.71 16.62
CA LEU A 296 0.09 -8.57 15.73
C LEU A 296 -1.23 -8.67 14.97
N LEU A 297 -1.53 -9.83 14.36
CA LEU A 297 -2.80 -10.07 13.67
C LEU A 297 -4.00 -9.89 14.60
N ALA A 298 -3.92 -10.44 15.82
CA ALA A 298 -4.97 -10.26 16.83
C ALA A 298 -5.15 -8.79 17.24
N LYS A 299 -4.05 -8.02 17.36
CA LYS A 299 -4.13 -6.56 17.59
C LYS A 299 -4.78 -5.82 16.42
N ILE A 300 -4.43 -6.15 15.19
CA ILE A 300 -5.03 -5.55 13.98
C ILE A 300 -6.53 -5.83 13.96
N GLN A 301 -6.93 -7.08 14.20
CA GLN A 301 -8.34 -7.46 14.25
C GLN A 301 -9.10 -6.74 15.37
N ALA A 302 -8.50 -6.63 16.57
CA ALA A 302 -9.12 -5.91 17.68
C ALA A 302 -9.31 -4.42 17.36
N LEU A 303 -8.33 -3.78 16.71
CA LEU A 303 -8.43 -2.40 16.23
C LEU A 303 -9.49 -2.23 15.15
N GLU A 304 -9.60 -3.18 14.21
CA GLU A 304 -10.60 -3.16 13.16
C GLU A 304 -12.02 -3.26 13.75
N ILE A 305 -12.24 -4.20 14.68
CA ILE A 305 -13.51 -4.34 15.41
C ILE A 305 -13.82 -3.04 16.16
N LYS A 306 -12.85 -2.47 16.87
CA LYS A 306 -13.01 -1.21 17.59
C LYS A 306 -13.38 -0.05 16.65
N SER A 307 -12.70 0.08 15.51
CA SER A 307 -13.00 1.09 14.48
C SER A 307 -14.40 0.93 13.91
N ASN A 308 -14.80 -0.30 13.58
CA ASN A 308 -16.14 -0.62 13.09
C ASN A 308 -17.22 -0.31 14.14
N ASN A 309 -16.95 -0.62 15.42
CA ASN A 309 -17.85 -0.30 16.52
C ASN A 309 -17.98 1.21 16.71
N LEU A 310 -16.88 1.97 16.73
CA LEU A 310 -16.91 3.44 16.83
C LEU A 310 -17.68 4.07 15.67
N ARG A 311 -17.48 3.59 14.44
CA ARG A 311 -18.24 4.03 13.26
C ARG A 311 -19.73 3.70 13.38
N SER A 312 -20.08 2.56 13.96
CA SER A 312 -21.47 2.12 14.18
C SER A 312 -22.13 2.81 15.38
N GLN A 313 -21.33 3.25 16.34
CA GLN A 313 -21.78 3.86 17.58
C GLN A 313 -22.57 5.14 17.34
N GLU A 314 -22.13 5.96 16.38
CA GLU A 314 -22.78 7.24 16.08
C GLU A 314 -24.04 7.10 15.22
N VAL A 315 -24.02 6.21 14.23
CA VAL A 315 -25.09 6.11 13.23
C VAL A 315 -26.25 5.21 13.68
N VAL A 316 -25.95 4.14 14.43
CA VAL A 316 -26.92 3.08 14.73
C VAL A 316 -27.15 2.93 16.24
N GLU A 317 -26.08 2.91 17.05
CA GLU A 317 -26.24 2.62 18.48
C GLU A 317 -26.86 3.76 19.28
N LYS A 318 -26.52 5.03 19.01
CA LYS A 318 -27.13 6.18 19.70
C LYS A 318 -28.67 6.19 19.54
N PRO A 319 -29.23 6.16 18.31
CA PRO A 319 -30.69 6.06 18.12
C PRO A 319 -31.32 4.80 18.73
N LEU A 320 -30.63 3.65 18.63
CA LEU A 320 -31.13 2.39 19.19
C LEU A 320 -31.21 2.45 20.71
N ARG A 321 -30.18 3.01 21.36
CA ARG A 321 -30.11 3.23 22.81
C ARG A 321 -31.22 4.17 23.28
N ASP A 322 -31.48 5.25 22.56
CA ASP A 322 -32.59 6.17 22.87
C ASP A 322 -33.95 5.49 22.77
N ARG A 323 -34.14 4.66 21.75
CA ARG A 323 -35.35 3.83 21.63
C ARG A 323 -35.49 2.86 22.81
N TRP A 324 -34.41 2.19 23.22
CA TRP A 324 -34.44 1.34 24.42
C TRP A 324 -34.74 2.10 25.70
N ASN A 325 -34.24 3.32 25.85
CA ASN A 325 -34.52 4.19 27.00
C ASN A 325 -36.00 4.63 27.04
N SER A 326 -36.64 4.78 25.88
CA SER A 326 -38.08 5.07 25.80
C SER A 326 -38.98 3.87 26.16
N VAL A 327 -38.43 2.65 26.21
CA VAL A 327 -39.18 1.46 26.61
C VAL A 327 -39.37 1.47 28.13
N GLY A 328 -40.55 1.96 28.52
CA GLY A 328 -41.15 1.80 29.83
C GLY A 328 -41.46 0.32 30.12
N GLU A 329 -42.68 -0.04 30.51
CA GLU A 329 -42.99 -1.42 30.87
C GLU A 329 -42.85 -2.42 29.69
N LEU A 330 -42.18 -3.54 29.93
CA LEU A 330 -41.95 -4.57 28.91
C LEU A 330 -43.24 -5.35 28.68
N SER A 331 -43.78 -5.25 27.47
CA SER A 331 -44.97 -5.99 27.04
C SER A 331 -44.75 -6.66 25.68
N PRO A 332 -45.48 -7.76 25.38
CA PRO A 332 -45.31 -8.46 24.11
C PRO A 332 -45.82 -7.61 22.94
N SER A 333 -44.91 -7.08 22.13
CA SER A 333 -45.25 -6.29 20.94
C SER A 333 -44.36 -6.64 19.75
N ALA A 334 -44.84 -6.37 18.53
CA ALA A 334 -44.05 -6.51 17.31
C ALA A 334 -42.83 -5.56 17.32
N GLU A 335 -43.00 -4.39 17.92
CA GLU A 335 -41.94 -3.40 18.10
C GLU A 335 -40.84 -3.89 19.05
N LEU A 336 -41.20 -4.43 20.23
CA LEU A 336 -40.22 -4.99 21.17
C LEU A 336 -39.47 -6.17 20.54
N LYS A 337 -40.16 -7.01 19.77
CA LYS A 337 -39.53 -8.10 19.02
C LYS A 337 -38.51 -7.57 17.99
N SER A 338 -38.84 -6.49 17.30
CA SER A 338 -37.93 -5.81 16.36
C SER A 338 -36.72 -5.24 17.10
N LEU A 339 -36.93 -4.52 18.21
CA LEU A 339 -35.86 -3.96 19.03
C LEU A 339 -34.89 -5.02 19.56
N ILE A 340 -35.39 -6.16 20.03
CA ILE A 340 -34.53 -7.27 20.49
C ILE A 340 -33.66 -7.80 19.34
N ARG A 341 -34.21 -7.91 18.13
CA ARG A 341 -33.47 -8.38 16.94
C ARG A 341 -32.43 -7.37 16.46
N SER A 342 -32.67 -6.08 16.69
CA SER A 342 -31.70 -5.02 16.42
C SER A 342 -30.56 -4.95 17.45
N GLY A 343 -30.62 -5.76 18.52
CA GLY A 343 -29.62 -5.79 19.58
C GLY A 343 -30.09 -5.11 20.87
N ILE A 344 -29.77 -5.73 22.01
CA ILE A 344 -30.07 -5.18 23.34
C ILE A 344 -28.79 -4.58 23.92
N PRO A 345 -28.76 -3.26 24.22
CA PRO A 345 -27.64 -2.62 24.91
C PRO A 345 -27.38 -3.25 26.28
N ALA A 346 -26.11 -3.25 26.72
CA ALA A 346 -25.65 -3.93 27.94
C ALA A 346 -26.51 -3.62 29.17
N GLU A 347 -26.84 -2.34 29.38
CA GLU A 347 -27.63 -1.84 30.50
C GLU A 347 -29.04 -2.43 30.57
N HIS A 348 -29.62 -2.76 29.41
CA HIS A 348 -31.00 -3.29 29.31
C HIS A 348 -31.06 -4.81 29.29
N ARG A 349 -29.93 -5.52 29.04
CA ARG A 349 -29.89 -6.99 28.91
C ARG A 349 -30.48 -7.70 30.12
N GLN A 350 -30.05 -7.32 31.33
CA GLN A 350 -30.51 -7.95 32.56
C GLN A 350 -32.03 -7.84 32.74
N ARG A 351 -32.59 -6.66 32.46
CA ARG A 351 -34.01 -6.38 32.57
C ARG A 351 -34.82 -7.18 31.55
N VAL A 352 -34.42 -7.12 30.29
CA VAL A 352 -35.12 -7.73 29.15
C VAL A 352 -35.06 -9.26 29.24
N TRP A 353 -33.87 -9.84 29.43
CA TRP A 353 -33.72 -11.30 29.51
C TRP A 353 -34.45 -11.87 30.72
N ARG A 354 -34.39 -11.20 31.88
CA ARG A 354 -35.16 -11.60 33.05
C ARG A 354 -36.66 -11.60 32.76
N TRP A 355 -37.18 -10.58 32.06
CA TRP A 355 -38.59 -10.52 31.68
C TRP A 355 -38.98 -11.66 30.73
N VAL A 356 -38.18 -11.90 29.68
CA VAL A 356 -38.42 -13.00 28.71
C VAL A 356 -38.47 -14.34 29.44
N VAL A 357 -37.47 -14.64 30.27
CA VAL A 357 -37.42 -15.91 31.03
C VAL A 357 -38.59 -16.03 31.99
N SER A 358 -38.96 -14.95 32.69
CA SER A 358 -40.06 -14.98 33.68
C SER A 358 -41.43 -15.23 33.06
N ARG A 359 -41.58 -14.98 31.76
CA ARG A 359 -42.80 -15.27 31.02
C ARG A 359 -42.94 -16.75 30.65
N HIS A 360 -41.81 -17.41 30.40
CA HIS A 360 -41.76 -18.82 30.02
C HIS A 360 -41.58 -19.75 31.21
N CYS A 361 -41.00 -19.26 32.31
CA CYS A 361 -40.73 -20.02 33.52
C CYS A 361 -41.51 -19.43 34.69
N SER A 362 -42.28 -20.26 35.40
CA SER A 362 -42.88 -19.88 36.68
C SER A 362 -41.76 -19.57 37.69
N ARG A 363 -41.77 -18.36 38.25
CA ARG A 363 -40.83 -18.00 39.33
C ARG A 363 -41.21 -18.71 40.61
N LEU A 364 -40.52 -19.81 40.91
CA LEU A 364 -40.54 -20.39 42.24
C LEU A 364 -39.57 -19.60 43.12
N SER A 365 -40.12 -18.68 43.94
CA SER A 365 -39.32 -17.93 44.92
C SER A 365 -38.55 -18.91 45.81
N GLU A 366 -37.30 -18.58 46.11
CA GLU A 366 -36.35 -19.40 46.90
C GLU A 366 -35.92 -20.77 46.34
N HIS A 367 -36.41 -21.19 45.17
CA HIS A 367 -36.07 -22.51 44.63
C HIS A 367 -34.56 -22.66 44.37
N TYR A 368 -33.92 -21.63 43.79
CA TYR A 368 -32.48 -21.60 43.60
C TYR A 368 -31.70 -21.73 44.93
N GLN A 369 -32.11 -21.00 45.97
CA GLN A 369 -31.48 -21.05 47.29
C GLN A 369 -31.66 -22.42 47.97
N ARG A 370 -32.78 -23.09 47.72
CA ARG A 370 -33.02 -24.46 48.19
C ARG A 370 -32.11 -25.47 47.46
N LEU A 371 -31.97 -25.34 46.14
CA LEU A 371 -31.06 -26.17 45.35
C LEU A 371 -29.60 -25.98 45.77
N LEU A 372 -29.17 -24.74 46.01
CA LEU A 372 -27.83 -24.43 46.53
C LEU A 372 -27.58 -25.04 47.92
N ARG A 373 -28.57 -25.00 48.82
CA ARG A 373 -28.44 -25.67 50.13
C ARG A 373 -28.35 -27.18 49.98
N LYS A 374 -29.13 -27.77 49.07
CA LYS A 374 -29.10 -29.21 48.79
C LYS A 374 -27.77 -29.67 48.18
N SER A 375 -27.18 -28.90 47.27
CA SER A 375 -25.88 -29.23 46.67
C SER A 375 -24.74 -29.16 47.68
N LYS A 376 -24.86 -28.32 48.72
CA LYS A 376 -23.90 -28.30 49.84
C LYS A 376 -24.03 -29.50 50.78
N SER A 377 -25.23 -30.06 50.93
CA SER A 377 -25.48 -31.23 51.80
C SER A 377 -25.28 -32.58 51.10
N THR A 378 -25.22 -32.61 49.76
CA THR A 378 -25.13 -33.84 48.98
C THR A 378 -24.21 -33.59 47.79
N GLU A 379 -23.07 -34.29 47.72
CA GLU A 379 -22.14 -34.17 46.60
C GLU A 379 -22.82 -34.58 45.29
N HIS A 380 -23.06 -33.61 44.42
CA HIS A 380 -23.58 -33.87 43.09
C HIS A 380 -22.42 -34.29 42.19
N PRO A 381 -22.55 -35.35 41.36
CA PRO A 381 -21.45 -35.81 40.49
C PRO A 381 -20.94 -34.71 39.55
N ALA A 382 -21.82 -33.79 39.13
CA ALA A 382 -21.43 -32.64 38.31
C ALA A 382 -20.56 -31.60 39.03
N CYS A 383 -20.54 -31.53 40.36
CA CYS A 383 -19.72 -30.55 41.08
C CYS A 383 -18.22 -30.76 40.80
N ARG A 384 -17.76 -32.02 40.90
CA ARG A 384 -16.38 -32.38 40.54
C ARG A 384 -16.04 -32.04 39.09
N GLN A 385 -16.98 -32.28 38.18
CA GLN A 385 -16.79 -31.97 36.76
C GLN A 385 -16.69 -30.46 36.52
N ILE A 386 -17.57 -29.67 37.16
CA ILE A 386 -17.54 -28.19 37.08
C ILE A 386 -16.22 -27.63 37.64
N GLU A 387 -15.72 -28.18 38.75
CA GLU A 387 -14.44 -27.77 39.34
C GLU A 387 -13.24 -28.06 38.42
N LEU A 388 -13.26 -29.19 37.70
CA LEU A 388 -12.24 -29.52 36.70
C LEU A 388 -12.37 -28.66 35.43
N ASP A 389 -13.58 -28.27 35.05
CA ASP A 389 -13.85 -27.50 33.83
C ASP A 389 -13.60 -26.00 33.99
N LEU A 390 -13.81 -25.45 35.19
CA LEU A 390 -13.73 -24.02 35.44
C LEU A 390 -12.36 -23.42 35.05
N PRO A 391 -11.21 -24.00 35.45
CA PRO A 391 -9.90 -23.44 35.13
C PRO A 391 -9.56 -23.50 33.63
N ARG A 392 -10.20 -24.39 32.85
CA ARG A 392 -9.93 -24.59 31.42
C ARG A 392 -10.93 -23.92 30.48
N THR A 393 -12.03 -23.37 31.00
CA THR A 393 -13.11 -22.80 30.17
C THR A 393 -13.01 -21.27 30.02
N LEU A 394 -12.59 -20.56 31.08
CA LEU A 394 -12.57 -19.09 31.11
C LEU A 394 -11.17 -18.54 31.40
N THR A 395 -10.15 -19.19 30.84
CA THR A 395 -8.72 -18.85 31.04
C THR A 395 -8.40 -17.39 30.76
N ASN A 396 -9.10 -16.80 29.78
CA ASN A 396 -8.82 -15.47 29.26
C ASN A 396 -9.78 -14.39 29.78
N ASN A 397 -10.59 -14.67 30.81
CA ASN A 397 -11.51 -13.71 31.38
C ASN A 397 -11.06 -13.22 32.77
N LYS A 398 -10.80 -11.92 32.92
CA LYS A 398 -10.29 -11.30 34.16
C LYS A 398 -11.13 -11.56 35.42
N HIS A 399 -12.41 -11.88 35.28
CA HIS A 399 -13.32 -12.14 36.40
C HIS A 399 -13.34 -13.62 36.82
N PHE A 400 -12.78 -14.52 36.00
CA PHE A 400 -12.78 -15.97 36.20
C PHE A 400 -11.36 -16.57 36.21
N SER A 401 -10.35 -15.83 35.78
CA SER A 401 -8.95 -16.14 36.02
C SER A 401 -8.71 -16.18 37.54
N SER A 402 -8.21 -17.31 38.05
CA SER A 402 -7.71 -17.40 39.43
C SER A 402 -6.59 -16.37 39.64
N PRO A 403 -6.43 -15.76 40.83
CA PRO A 403 -5.23 -14.99 41.15
C PRO A 403 -3.95 -15.79 40.96
#